data_AF-A0A0G2K2J1-F1
#
_entry.id   AF-A0A0G2K2J1-F1
#
_cell.length_a   1.000
_cell.length_b   1.000
_cell.length_c   1.000
_cell.angle_alpha   90.00
_cell.angle_beta   90.00
_cell.angle_gamma   90.00
#
_symmetry.space_group_name_H-M   'P 1'
#
loop_
_entity.id
_entity.type
_entity.pdbx_description
1 polymer ?
#
loop_
_entity_poly.entity_id
_entity_poly.type
_entity_poly.pdbx_seq_one_letter_code
_entity_poly.pdbx_strand_id
1 'polypeptide(L)'
;MLKRNCFASVFEKYFQFQEEGKEGENRAVIHYRDDETMYVESKKDRVTVVFSTVFKDDDDVVIGKVFMQGEDFFIPLTLGN
;
A
#
# COMPACT_ATOMS: atom_id res chain seq x y z
N MET A 1 -12.43 -14.80 0.26
CA MET A 1 -13.14 -13.52 0.47
C MET A 1 -12.71 -12.84 1.78
N LEU A 2 -12.48 -13.55 2.89
CA LEU A 2 -12.10 -12.97 4.19
C LEU A 2 -10.80 -12.12 4.18
N LYS A 3 -9.77 -12.57 3.45
CA LYS A 3 -8.46 -11.87 3.41
C LYS A 3 -8.55 -10.51 2.72
N ARG A 4 -9.39 -10.34 1.68
CA ARG A 4 -9.58 -9.02 0.99
C ARG A 4 -10.28 -8.00 1.87
N ASN A 5 -11.29 -8.43 2.63
CA ASN A 5 -12.08 -7.51 3.47
C ASN A 5 -11.26 -6.91 4.62
N CYS A 6 -10.28 -7.67 5.17
CA CYS A 6 -9.38 -7.14 6.20
C CYS A 6 -8.39 -6.09 5.68
N PHE A 7 -7.97 -6.18 4.42
CA PHE A 7 -7.09 -5.16 3.84
C PHE A 7 -7.87 -3.90 3.48
N ALA A 8 -9.09 -4.04 2.96
CA ALA A 8 -9.95 -2.92 2.58
C ALA A 8 -10.21 -1.96 3.74
N SER A 9 -10.46 -2.47 4.95
CA SER A 9 -10.76 -1.63 6.12
C SER A 9 -9.61 -0.71 6.54
N VAL A 10 -8.36 -1.10 6.30
CA VAL A 10 -7.20 -0.22 6.53
C VAL A 10 -7.25 0.91 5.51
N PHE A 11 -7.39 0.60 4.23
CA PHE A 11 -7.42 1.64 3.20
C PHE A 11 -8.55 2.63 3.41
N GLU A 12 -9.77 2.16 3.70
CA GLU A 12 -10.92 3.00 4.04
C GLU A 12 -10.61 3.96 5.19
N LYS A 13 -9.96 3.48 6.26
CA LYS A 13 -9.58 4.32 7.40
C LYS A 13 -8.60 5.44 7.01
N TYR A 14 -7.60 5.15 6.18
CA TYR A 14 -6.61 6.15 5.76
C TYR A 14 -7.17 7.12 4.71
N PHE A 15 -8.12 6.66 3.88
CA PHE A 15 -8.87 7.54 2.99
C PHE A 15 -9.75 8.50 3.77
N GLN A 16 -10.45 8.02 4.80
CA GLN A 16 -11.22 8.89 5.69
C GLN A 16 -10.33 9.92 6.40
N PHE A 17 -9.12 9.53 6.83
CA PHE A 17 -8.17 10.49 7.41
C PHE A 17 -7.71 11.56 6.42
N GLN A 18 -7.57 11.19 5.14
CA GLN A 18 -7.25 12.15 4.08
C GLN A 18 -8.43 13.09 3.82
N GLU A 19 -9.66 12.57 3.72
CA GLU A 19 -10.88 13.37 3.53
C GLU A 19 -11.15 14.34 4.71
N GLU A 20 -10.92 13.88 5.94
CA GLU A 20 -11.05 14.70 7.15
C GLU A 20 -9.89 15.70 7.33
N GLY A 21 -8.85 15.62 6.49
CA GLY A 21 -7.67 16.47 6.58
C GLY A 21 -6.85 16.26 7.85
N LYS A 22 -6.96 15.07 8.47
CA LYS A 22 -6.20 14.69 9.67
C LYS A 22 -4.76 14.37 9.31
N GLU A 23 -3.92 15.39 9.39
CA GLU A 23 -2.48 15.27 9.21
C GLU A 23 -1.80 14.73 10.48
N GLY A 24 -0.81 13.84 10.33
CA GLY A 24 0.05 13.39 11.45
C GLY A 24 -0.40 12.11 12.17
N GLU A 25 -1.41 11.41 11.64
CA GLU A 25 -1.77 10.08 12.15
C GLU A 25 -0.63 9.07 11.93
N ASN A 26 -0.47 8.14 12.87
CA ASN A 26 0.57 7.12 12.78
C ASN A 26 0.37 6.27 11.52
N ARG A 27 1.46 6.04 10.78
CA ARG A 27 1.48 5.09 9.65
C ARG A 27 1.01 3.70 10.11
N ALA A 28 0.18 3.05 9.32
CA ALA A 28 -0.19 1.66 9.56
C ALA A 28 0.95 0.77 9.12
N VAL A 29 1.25 -0.25 9.92
CA VAL A 29 2.21 -1.30 9.61
C VAL A 29 1.46 -2.61 9.59
N ILE A 30 1.46 -3.28 8.44
CA ILE A 30 0.69 -4.51 8.23
C ILE A 30 1.65 -5.60 7.76
N HIS A 31 1.94 -6.53 8.65
CA HIS A 31 2.71 -7.73 8.33
C HIS A 31 1.77 -8.77 7.71
N TYR A 32 1.70 -8.82 6.39
CA TYR A 32 0.77 -9.70 5.68
C TYR A 32 1.35 -11.08 5.36
N ARG A 33 2.68 -11.20 5.44
CA ARG A 33 3.50 -12.43 5.41
C ARG A 33 4.66 -12.27 6.40
N ASP A 34 5.34 -13.37 6.70
CA ASP A 34 6.43 -13.39 7.68
C ASP A 34 7.59 -12.46 7.30
N ASP A 35 7.91 -12.37 6.00
CA ASP A 35 9.02 -11.56 5.48
C ASP A 35 8.57 -10.32 4.70
N GLU A 36 7.26 -10.02 4.66
CA GLU A 36 6.74 -8.91 3.87
C GLU A 36 5.82 -7.99 4.68
N THR A 37 6.00 -6.69 4.52
CA THR A 37 5.29 -5.67 5.30
C THR A 37 4.73 -4.59 4.40
N MET A 38 3.51 -4.13 4.68
CA MET A 38 2.88 -3.01 3.98
C MET A 38 2.75 -1.83 4.92
N TYR A 39 3.15 -0.65 4.47
CA TYR A 39 3.02 0.60 5.19
C TYR A 39 1.98 1.49 4.50
N VAL A 40 1.05 2.05 5.26
CA VAL A 40 0.04 2.99 4.74
C VAL A 40 0.15 4.29 5.51
N GLU A 41 0.29 5.39 4.79
CA GLU A 41 0.41 6.74 5.34
C GLU A 41 -0.58 7.66 4.61
N SER A 42 -1.33 8.45 5.36
CA SER A 42 -2.20 9.48 4.80
C SER A 42 -1.49 10.83 4.87
N LYS A 43 -1.43 11.54 3.74
CA LYS A 43 -1.03 12.94 3.63
C LYS A 43 -2.23 13.76 3.20
N LYS A 44 -2.13 15.08 3.35
CA LYS A 44 -3.20 16.03 3.01
C LYS A 44 -3.78 15.83 1.60
N ASP A 45 -2.91 15.58 0.63
CA ASP A 45 -3.25 15.54 -0.80
C ASP A 45 -3.24 14.13 -1.39
N ARG A 46 -2.78 13.12 -0.64
CA ARG A 46 -2.58 11.76 -1.15
C ARG A 46 -2.47 10.74 -0.03
N VAL A 47 -2.85 9.50 -0.32
CA VAL A 47 -2.50 8.34 0.50
C VAL A 47 -1.31 7.63 -0.13
N THR A 48 -0.26 7.41 0.65
CA THR A 48 0.95 6.69 0.23
C THR A 48 0.90 5.27 0.77
N VAL A 49 1.10 4.29 -0.11
CA VAL A 49 1.16 2.86 0.26
C VAL A 49 2.53 2.34 -0.16
N VAL A 50 3.30 1.81 0.78
CA VAL A 50 4.63 1.24 0.53
C VAL A 50 4.57 -0.25 0.80
N PHE A 51 4.88 -1.04 -0.23
CA PHE A 51 5.03 -2.49 -0.11
C PHE A 51 6.51 -2.83 0.11
N SER A 52 6.84 -3.35 1.29
CA SER A 52 8.14 -3.93 1.60
C SER A 52 8.07 -5.42 1.32
N THR A 53 8.36 -5.80 0.08
CA THR A 53 8.54 -7.20 -0.32
C THR A 53 10.02 -7.58 -0.23
N VAL A 54 10.28 -8.83 0.16
CA VAL A 54 11.63 -9.41 0.16
C VAL A 54 11.72 -10.40 -1.00
N PHE A 55 12.57 -10.09 -1.98
CA PHE A 55 12.91 -11.01 -3.05
C PHE A 55 13.95 -11.99 -2.54
N LYS A 56 13.61 -13.28 -2.49
CA LYS A 56 14.52 -14.34 -2.00
C LYS A 56 15.49 -14.82 -3.07
N ASP A 57 15.11 -14.72 -4.34
CA ASP A 57 15.90 -15.15 -5.48
C ASP A 57 16.42 -13.94 -6.28
N ASP A 58 17.69 -13.99 -6.69
CA ASP A 58 18.35 -12.90 -7.44
C ASP A 58 17.67 -12.64 -8.81
N ASP A 59 17.09 -13.68 -9.42
CA ASP A 59 16.34 -13.58 -10.68
C ASP A 59 15.04 -12.78 -10.50
N ASP A 60 14.37 -12.92 -9.35
CA ASP A 60 13.14 -12.19 -9.02
C ASP A 60 13.40 -10.69 -8.77
N VAL A 61 14.61 -10.33 -8.32
CA VAL A 61 15.02 -8.92 -8.15
C VAL A 61 15.10 -8.21 -9.51
N VAL A 62 15.61 -8.89 -10.53
CA VAL A 62 15.74 -8.32 -11.89
C VAL A 62 14.36 -8.21 -12.55
N ILE A 63 13.53 -9.24 -12.46
CA ILE A 63 12.15 -9.21 -12.96
C ILE A 63 11.34 -8.14 -12.23
N GLY A 64 11.44 -8.08 -10.90
CA GLY A 64 10.76 -7.08 -10.08
C GLY A 64 11.17 -5.65 -10.44
N LYS A 65 12.46 -5.40 -10.67
CA LYS A 65 12.95 -4.08 -11.14
C LYS A 65 12.40 -3.70 -12.50
N VAL A 66 12.39 -4.62 -13.47
CA VAL A 66 11.85 -4.37 -14.82
C VAL A 66 10.34 -4.13 -14.76
N PHE A 67 9.62 -4.89 -13.93
CA PHE A 67 8.18 -4.74 -13.76
C PHE A 67 7.81 -3.39 -13.12
N MET A 68 8.55 -2.98 -12.09
CA MET A 68 8.38 -1.67 -11.43
C MET A 68 8.79 -0.49 -12.33
N GLN A 69 9.59 -0.73 -13.36
CA GLN A 69 10.03 0.29 -14.31
C GLN A 69 9.07 0.42 -15.51
N GLY A 70 8.27 -0.63 -15.79
CA GLY A 70 7.25 -0.64 -16.85
C GLY A 70 5.86 -0.21 -16.39
N GLU A 71 5.54 -0.43 -15.11
CA GLU A 71 4.27 -0.03 -14.50
C GLU A 71 4.54 1.21 -13.63
N ASP A 72 4.35 2.41 -14.17
CA ASP A 72 4.16 3.61 -13.36
C ASP A 72 2.95 3.36 -12.46
N PHE A 73 3.19 2.91 -11.23
CA PHE A 73 2.17 2.52 -10.25
C PHE A 73 1.49 3.76 -9.64
N PHE A 74 1.07 4.69 -10.49
CA PHE A 74 -0.02 5.60 -10.16
C PHE A 74 -1.30 4.84 -10.47
N ILE A 75 -1.66 3.90 -9.60
CA ILE A 75 -3.04 3.39 -9.62
C ILE A 75 -3.87 4.51 -9.00
N PRO A 76 -4.71 5.25 -9.76
CA PRO A 76 -5.78 5.97 -9.11
C PRO A 76 -6.63 4.89 -8.44
N LEU A 77 -6.51 4.77 -7.12
CA LEU A 77 -7.47 4.05 -6.30
C LEU A 77 -8.79 4.84 -6.37
N THR A 78 -9.47 4.77 -7.51
CA THR A 78 -10.87 5.16 -7.60
C THR A 78 -11.63 4.12 -6.81
N LEU A 79 -12.02 4.47 -5.59
CA LEU A 79 -13.07 3.78 -4.85
C LEU A 79 -14.33 3.87 -5.72
N GLY A 80 -14.58 2.84 -6.52
CA GLY A 80 -15.84 2.63 -7.19
C GLY A 80 -16.90 2.40 -6.12
N ASN A 81 -17.92 3.26 -6.13
CA ASN A 81 -19.11 3.21 -5.28
C ASN A 81 -19.91 1.92 -5.52
#